data_AF-A0A453JYL6-F1
#
_entry.id   AF-A0A453JYL6-F1
#
_cell.length_a   1.000
_cell.length_b   1.000
_cell.length_c   1.000
_cell.angle_alpha   90.00
_cell.angle_beta   90.00
_cell.angle_gamma   90.00
#
_symmetry.space_group_name_H-M   'P 1'
#
loop_
_entity.id
_entity.type
_entity.pdbx_description
1 polymer ?
#
loop_
_entity_poly.entity_id
_entity_poly.type
_entity_poly.pdbx_seq_one_letter_code
_entity_poly.pdbx_strand_id
1 'polypeptide(L)'
;YSCELKVFAVPRRNVLSTLLSASTVLLLGPRQITLAETTGGAFREYIDTFDGYSFIYPKGWIQVKGAGADIFFRDPVLLDVNMSVDISSPSSSTYKTVEDLGPPEKAAEGVLKQYLTEFMSTRLGVRRESNVLSASSKVADDGKLYYEVEVNIKSYASNNELAVMPKDRVQSLEWDRRYLTVLGVENNQLYALRLQTPERLLSEEEGDLRRVMDSFRVNKIQA
;
A
#
# COMPACT_ATOMS: atom_id res chain seq x y z
N TYR A 1 16.24 -75.03 -57.54
CA TYR A 1 16.51 -73.95 -58.52
C TYR A 1 17.68 -73.14 -58.01
N SER A 2 18.69 -73.05 -58.88
CA SER A 2 20.00 -72.45 -58.66
C SER A 2 19.99 -70.91 -58.63
N CYS A 3 21.20 -70.37 -58.42
CA CYS A 3 21.67 -68.98 -58.50
C CYS A 3 21.66 -68.24 -57.15
N GLU A 4 22.74 -67.61 -56.70
CA GLU A 4 24.06 -67.34 -57.30
C GLU A 4 25.05 -66.96 -56.16
N LEU A 5 26.31 -67.34 -56.31
CA LEU A 5 27.44 -66.95 -55.45
C LEU A 5 28.05 -65.64 -55.95
N LYS A 6 28.53 -64.78 -55.04
CA LYS A 6 29.76 -63.96 -55.19
C LYS A 6 30.14 -63.35 -53.82
N VAL A 7 31.02 -64.02 -53.07
CA VAL A 7 32.49 -63.85 -53.02
C VAL A 7 32.92 -62.59 -52.26
N PHE A 8 33.48 -62.85 -51.08
CA PHE A 8 34.28 -61.97 -50.23
C PHE A 8 35.67 -61.70 -50.84
N ALA A 9 36.17 -60.47 -50.67
CA ALA A 9 37.58 -60.10 -50.41
C ALA A 9 37.70 -58.56 -50.43
N VAL A 10 38.60 -57.81 -49.78
CA VAL A 10 39.69 -57.96 -48.78
C VAL A 10 40.02 -56.49 -48.34
N PRO A 11 40.75 -56.26 -47.23
CA PRO A 11 40.65 -55.04 -46.41
C PRO A 11 41.81 -54.02 -46.56
N ARG A 12 41.71 -52.98 -45.70
CA ARG A 12 42.72 -52.03 -45.17
C ARG A 12 43.01 -50.74 -45.97
N ARG A 13 42.63 -49.59 -45.38
CA ARG A 13 43.57 -48.58 -44.86
C ARG A 13 42.88 -47.40 -44.17
N ASN A 14 43.59 -46.91 -43.15
CA ASN A 14 43.37 -45.73 -42.30
C ASN A 14 42.84 -44.49 -43.02
N VAL A 15 41.85 -43.81 -42.42
CA VAL A 15 41.78 -42.34 -42.38
C VAL A 15 41.15 -41.90 -41.05
N LEU A 16 41.88 -41.07 -40.33
CA LEU A 16 41.45 -40.30 -39.18
C LEU A 16 40.53 -39.17 -39.67
N SER A 17 39.29 -39.07 -39.19
CA SER A 17 38.52 -37.82 -39.27
C SER A 17 37.68 -37.63 -38.02
N THR A 18 38.13 -36.66 -37.22
CA THR A 18 37.34 -35.87 -36.26
C THR A 18 35.99 -35.47 -36.86
N LEU A 19 34.92 -35.43 -36.05
CA LEU A 19 33.89 -34.37 -36.08
C LEU A 19 32.88 -34.56 -34.91
N LEU A 20 32.92 -33.56 -34.01
CA LEU A 20 31.92 -33.04 -33.09
C LEU A 20 30.71 -33.92 -32.71
N SER A 21 30.73 -34.44 -31.47
CA SER A 21 29.49 -34.74 -30.74
C SER A 21 29.13 -33.52 -29.89
N ALA A 22 28.00 -32.91 -30.20
CA ALA A 22 27.48 -31.71 -29.57
C ALA A 22 27.22 -31.96 -28.08
N SER A 23 28.02 -31.34 -27.22
CA SER A 23 27.69 -31.17 -25.81
C SER A 23 26.56 -30.15 -25.73
N THR A 24 25.37 -30.58 -25.37
CA THR A 24 24.28 -29.69 -24.94
C THR A 24 24.72 -29.00 -23.66
N VAL A 25 25.31 -27.81 -23.79
CA VAL A 25 25.49 -26.90 -22.66
C VAL A 25 24.10 -26.51 -22.20
N LEU A 26 23.64 -27.09 -21.09
CA LEU A 26 22.57 -26.52 -20.29
C LEU A 26 23.07 -25.14 -19.84
N LEU A 27 22.69 -24.10 -20.59
CA LEU A 27 22.72 -22.72 -20.13
C LEU A 27 21.69 -22.59 -18.99
N LEU A 28 22.05 -23.11 -17.83
CA LEU A 28 21.61 -22.58 -16.55
C LEU A 28 22.22 -21.18 -16.44
N GLY A 29 21.64 -20.24 -17.19
CA GLY A 29 21.85 -18.83 -16.90
C GLY A 29 21.47 -18.61 -15.44
N PRO A 30 22.27 -17.87 -14.65
CA PRO A 30 21.86 -17.54 -13.31
C PRO A 30 20.53 -16.80 -13.44
N ARG A 31 19.45 -17.46 -13.04
CA ARG A 31 18.23 -16.77 -12.62
C ARG A 31 18.69 -15.89 -11.46
N GLN A 32 19.03 -14.64 -11.76
CA GLN A 32 19.06 -13.61 -10.74
C GLN A 32 17.61 -13.42 -10.31
N ILE A 33 17.14 -14.34 -9.47
CA ILE A 33 16.13 -14.00 -8.48
C ILE A 33 16.91 -13.14 -7.52
N THR A 34 16.92 -11.83 -7.76
CA THR A 34 17.26 -10.86 -6.73
C THR A 34 16.15 -10.91 -5.69
N LEU A 35 16.14 -11.97 -4.88
CA LEU A 35 15.51 -11.93 -3.57
C LEU A 35 16.48 -11.16 -2.68
N ALA A 36 16.43 -9.84 -2.76
CA ALA A 36 16.97 -8.99 -1.71
C ALA A 36 16.03 -9.11 -0.50
N GLU A 37 16.10 -10.23 0.21
CA GLU A 37 15.50 -10.35 1.55
C GLU A 37 16.53 -9.82 2.56
N THR A 38 16.73 -8.51 2.55
CA THR A 38 17.54 -7.81 3.55
C THR A 38 16.65 -7.21 4.64
N THR A 39 15.72 -7.98 5.20
CA THR A 39 15.26 -7.78 6.57
C THR A 39 14.51 -9.03 7.06
N GLY A 40 15.05 -9.73 8.05
CA GLY A 40 14.28 -10.64 8.91
C GLY A 40 13.33 -9.87 9.84
N GLY A 41 12.75 -8.76 9.38
CA GLY A 41 11.96 -7.82 10.15
C GLY A 41 10.46 -8.01 9.93
N ALA A 42 9.67 -7.50 10.89
CA ALA A 42 8.21 -7.49 10.84
C ALA A 42 7.62 -6.61 9.71
N PHE A 43 8.46 -5.80 9.05
CA PHE A 43 8.06 -4.83 8.04
C PHE A 43 8.75 -5.07 6.70
N ARG A 44 8.10 -4.62 5.62
CA ARG A 44 8.63 -4.51 4.26
C ARG A 44 8.66 -3.04 3.86
N GLU A 45 9.60 -2.68 3.00
CA GLU A 45 9.68 -1.35 2.41
C GLU A 45 8.87 -1.30 1.10
N TYR A 46 8.19 -0.18 0.88
CA TYR A 46 7.54 0.19 -0.37
C TYR A 46 8.17 1.49 -0.85
N ILE A 47 8.66 1.50 -2.08
CA ILE A 47 9.27 2.67 -2.71
C ILE A 47 8.58 2.86 -4.06
N ASP A 48 7.91 3.98 -4.23
CA ASP A 48 7.37 4.42 -5.51
C ASP A 48 8.21 5.55 -6.09
N THR A 49 9.01 5.21 -7.10
CA THR A 49 9.86 6.19 -7.78
C THR A 49 9.11 7.01 -8.83
N PHE A 50 7.94 6.54 -9.28
CA PHE A 50 7.16 7.23 -10.30
C PHE A 50 6.35 8.36 -9.67
N ASP A 51 5.67 8.05 -8.57
CA ASP A 51 4.86 9.02 -7.84
C ASP A 51 5.64 9.72 -6.72
N GLY A 52 6.83 9.23 -6.37
CA GLY A 52 7.78 9.94 -5.51
C GLY A 52 7.46 9.84 -4.04
N TYR A 53 7.23 8.64 -3.50
CA TYR A 53 7.08 8.44 -2.06
C TYR A 53 7.59 7.07 -1.62
N SER A 54 7.81 6.89 -0.32
CA SER A 54 8.23 5.62 0.27
C SER A 54 7.75 5.47 1.70
N PHE A 55 7.54 4.24 2.15
CA PHE A 55 7.22 3.90 3.54
C PHE A 55 7.48 2.42 3.82
N ILE A 56 7.45 2.03 5.09
CA ILE A 56 7.41 0.63 5.50
C ILE A 56 5.98 0.20 5.83
N TYR A 57 5.66 -1.07 5.65
CA TYR A 57 4.36 -1.65 6.00
C TYR A 57 4.53 -3.07 6.55
N PRO A 58 3.58 -3.60 7.35
CA PRO A 58 3.73 -4.93 7.93
C PRO A 58 3.85 -6.03 6.86
N LYS A 59 4.80 -6.96 7.04
CA LYS A 59 5.15 -8.00 6.06
C LYS A 59 3.97 -8.88 5.62
N GLY A 60 2.99 -9.07 6.51
CA GLY A 60 1.80 -9.90 6.29
C GLY A 60 0.67 -9.20 5.53
N TRP A 61 0.74 -7.88 5.33
CA TRP A 61 -0.32 -7.14 4.66
C TRP A 61 -0.30 -7.38 3.15
N ILE A 62 -1.50 -7.34 2.56
CA ILE A 62 -1.71 -7.57 1.13
C ILE A 62 -2.06 -6.27 0.43
N GLN A 63 -1.50 -6.07 -0.76
CA GLN A 63 -1.88 -4.97 -1.64
C GLN A 63 -3.23 -5.28 -2.29
N VAL A 64 -4.16 -4.32 -2.24
CA VAL A 64 -5.45 -4.41 -2.94
C VAL A 64 -5.48 -3.38 -4.05
N LYS A 65 -5.84 -3.81 -5.25
CA LYS A 65 -6.00 -2.92 -6.42
C LYS A 65 -7.46 -2.48 -6.55
N GLY A 66 -7.69 -1.30 -7.11
CA GLY A 66 -9.04 -0.77 -7.39
C GLY A 66 -9.73 -0.07 -6.22
N ALA A 67 -8.98 0.32 -5.17
CA ALA A 67 -9.52 1.01 -4.00
C ALA A 67 -9.69 2.53 -4.17
N GLY A 68 -9.33 3.08 -5.34
CA GLY A 68 -9.42 4.53 -5.63
C GLY A 68 -8.28 5.38 -5.04
N ALA A 69 -7.41 4.78 -4.22
CA ALA A 69 -6.13 5.34 -3.79
C ALA A 69 -5.01 4.92 -4.76
N ASP A 70 -3.87 5.59 -4.68
CA ASP A 70 -2.68 5.23 -5.46
C ASP A 70 -2.16 3.84 -5.05
N ILE A 71 -2.00 3.66 -3.74
CA ILE A 71 -1.67 2.39 -3.11
C ILE A 71 -2.63 2.12 -1.95
N PHE A 72 -3.00 0.84 -1.78
CA PHE A 72 -3.82 0.38 -0.67
C PHE A 72 -3.31 -0.97 -0.17
N PHE A 73 -3.04 -1.05 1.14
CA PHE A 73 -2.69 -2.27 1.84
C PHE A 73 -3.67 -2.54 2.96
N ARG A 74 -3.92 -3.81 3.27
CA ARG A 74 -4.73 -4.20 4.43
C ARG A 74 -4.26 -5.51 5.04
N ASP A 75 -4.66 -5.71 6.28
CA ASP A 75 -4.49 -7.00 6.94
C ASP A 75 -5.43 -8.05 6.30
N PRO A 76 -4.94 -9.26 5.97
CA PRO A 76 -5.76 -10.33 5.40
C PRO A 76 -6.76 -10.95 6.39
N VAL A 77 -6.50 -10.84 7.69
CA VAL A 77 -7.35 -11.34 8.78
C VAL A 77 -8.24 -10.21 9.32
N LEU A 78 -7.65 -9.06 9.64
CA LEU A 78 -8.35 -7.90 10.22
C LEU A 78 -8.68 -6.85 9.15
N LEU A 79 -9.77 -7.05 8.42
CA LEU A 79 -10.09 -6.21 7.25
C LEU A 79 -10.32 -4.72 7.56
N ASP A 80 -10.68 -4.41 8.80
CA ASP A 80 -10.88 -3.03 9.27
C ASP A 80 -9.56 -2.29 9.51
N VAL A 81 -8.43 -2.99 9.52
CA VAL A 81 -7.08 -2.43 9.64
C VAL A 81 -6.45 -2.33 8.26
N ASN A 82 -6.18 -1.11 7.82
CA ASN A 82 -5.66 -0.85 6.49
C ASN A 82 -4.90 0.47 6.41
N MET A 83 -4.23 0.67 5.28
CA MET A 83 -3.60 1.94 4.92
C MET A 83 -3.69 2.21 3.44
N SER A 84 -3.64 3.48 3.09
CA SER A 84 -3.56 3.95 1.72
C SER A 84 -2.70 5.20 1.61
N VAL A 85 -2.17 5.46 0.41
CA VAL A 85 -1.62 6.78 0.08
C VAL A 85 -2.49 7.40 -0.99
N ASP A 86 -2.93 8.62 -0.71
CA ASP A 86 -3.65 9.47 -1.65
C ASP A 86 -2.74 10.62 -2.07
N ILE A 87 -2.77 10.97 -3.35
CA ILE A 87 -1.95 12.03 -3.93
C ILE A 87 -2.87 13.01 -4.64
N SER A 88 -2.70 14.30 -4.36
CA SER A 88 -3.45 15.34 -5.06
C SER A 88 -3.10 15.35 -6.55
N SER A 89 -4.07 15.60 -7.41
CA SER A 89 -3.86 15.59 -8.86
C SER A 89 -2.81 16.63 -9.31
N PRO A 90 -1.79 16.24 -10.11
CA PRO A 90 -0.72 17.14 -10.55
C PRO A 90 -1.20 18.39 -11.29
N SER A 91 -2.35 18.32 -11.97
CA SER A 91 -2.88 19.41 -12.78
C SER A 91 -3.68 20.44 -11.97
N SER A 92 -4.04 20.11 -10.73
CA SER A 92 -4.88 20.97 -9.87
C SER A 92 -4.23 21.31 -8.54
N SER A 93 -3.09 20.68 -8.21
CA SER A 93 -2.35 20.93 -6.99
C SER A 93 -1.38 22.10 -7.16
N THR A 94 -1.32 22.96 -6.15
CA THR A 94 -0.43 24.12 -6.10
C THR A 94 0.35 24.21 -4.78
N TYR A 95 0.42 23.10 -4.04
CA TYR A 95 1.06 23.02 -2.73
C TYR A 95 2.58 23.05 -2.88
N LYS A 96 3.23 24.06 -2.31
CA LYS A 96 4.71 24.15 -2.25
C LYS A 96 5.24 23.58 -0.95
N THR A 97 4.50 23.76 0.14
CA THR A 97 4.86 23.28 1.47
C THR A 97 3.62 22.78 2.20
N VAL A 98 3.79 21.97 3.24
CA VAL A 98 2.68 21.50 4.08
C VAL A 98 1.99 22.68 4.79
N GLU A 99 2.70 23.77 5.03
CA GLU A 99 2.17 24.99 5.66
C GLU A 99 1.11 25.70 4.81
N ASP A 100 1.03 25.40 3.50
CA ASP A 100 -0.03 25.92 2.62
C ASP A 100 -1.43 25.42 3.04
N LEU A 101 -1.50 24.32 3.80
CA LEU A 101 -2.73 23.85 4.45
C LEU A 101 -3.16 24.71 5.65
N GLY A 102 -2.26 25.59 6.12
CA GLY A 102 -2.37 26.36 7.35
C GLY A 102 -1.71 25.65 8.53
N PRO A 103 -2.08 26.01 9.78
CA PRO A 103 -1.57 25.34 10.96
C PRO A 103 -2.08 23.89 11.04
N PRO A 104 -1.40 22.98 11.77
CA PRO A 104 -1.77 21.57 11.87
C PRO A 104 -3.25 21.35 12.26
N GLU A 105 -3.80 22.18 13.14
CA GLU A 105 -5.20 22.10 13.58
C GLU A 105 -6.17 22.35 12.42
N LYS A 106 -5.87 23.32 11.56
CA LYS A 106 -6.68 23.62 10.37
C LYS A 106 -6.57 22.52 9.32
N ALA A 107 -5.36 21.97 9.15
CA ALA A 107 -5.16 20.82 8.28
C ALA A 107 -5.95 19.60 8.78
N ALA A 108 -5.99 19.39 10.10
CA ALA A 108 -6.77 18.32 10.72
C ALA A 108 -8.27 18.46 10.50
N GLU A 109 -8.83 19.67 10.59
CA GLU A 109 -10.22 19.95 10.23
C GLU A 109 -10.51 19.60 8.75
N GLY A 110 -9.57 19.92 7.84
CA GLY A 110 -9.66 19.56 6.43
C GLY A 110 -9.69 18.04 6.21
N VAL A 111 -8.78 17.32 6.86
CA VAL A 111 -8.71 15.85 6.84
C VAL A 111 -10.00 15.24 7.40
N LEU A 112 -10.48 15.73 8.55
CA LEU A 112 -11.73 15.27 9.14
C LEU A 112 -12.92 15.50 8.20
N LYS A 113 -13.02 16.68 7.59
CA LYS A 113 -14.07 17.00 6.62
C LYS A 113 -14.02 16.08 5.40
N GLN A 114 -12.82 15.75 4.91
CA GLN A 114 -12.64 14.77 3.84
C GLN A 114 -13.17 13.39 4.24
N TYR A 115 -12.76 12.86 5.39
CA TYR A 115 -13.29 11.58 5.91
C TYR A 115 -14.82 11.60 6.01
N LEU A 116 -15.39 12.65 6.58
CA LEU A 116 -16.85 12.77 6.71
C LEU A 116 -17.56 12.77 5.35
N THR A 117 -16.97 13.43 4.34
CA THR A 117 -17.49 13.49 2.97
C THR A 117 -17.45 12.11 2.31
N GLU A 118 -16.32 11.41 2.40
CA GLU A 118 -16.16 10.05 1.85
C GLU A 118 -17.10 9.05 2.53
N PHE A 119 -17.30 9.18 3.84
CA PHE A 119 -18.18 8.28 4.55
C PHE A 119 -19.66 8.61 4.39
N MET A 120 -20.06 9.76 3.80
CA MET A 120 -21.47 10.17 3.71
C MET A 120 -22.40 9.02 3.31
N SER A 121 -23.31 8.66 4.22
CA SER A 121 -24.27 7.58 3.98
C SER A 121 -25.62 8.15 3.57
N THR A 122 -26.24 7.56 2.56
CA THR A 122 -27.62 7.84 2.18
C THR A 122 -28.64 7.07 3.03
N ARG A 123 -28.16 6.15 3.89
CA ARG A 123 -29.04 5.33 4.72
C ARG A 123 -29.69 6.16 5.82
N LEU A 124 -31.02 6.08 5.88
CA LEU A 124 -31.81 6.83 6.84
C LEU A 124 -31.50 6.39 8.28
N GLY A 125 -31.22 7.35 9.15
CA GLY A 125 -30.91 7.09 10.56
C GLY A 125 -29.45 6.74 10.84
N VAL A 126 -28.53 6.91 9.87
CA VAL A 126 -27.09 6.91 10.13
C VAL A 126 -26.69 8.26 10.71
N ARG A 127 -25.96 8.25 11.82
CA ARG A 127 -25.41 9.42 12.49
C ARG A 127 -23.94 9.19 12.72
N ARG A 128 -23.12 10.22 12.49
CA ARG A 128 -21.70 10.17 12.80
C ARG A 128 -21.33 11.18 13.86
N GLU A 129 -20.48 10.73 14.77
CA GLU A 129 -19.74 11.60 15.67
C GLU A 129 -18.28 11.54 15.24
N SER A 130 -17.60 12.68 15.28
CA SER A 130 -16.21 12.76 14.87
C SER A 130 -15.47 13.77 15.69
N ASN A 131 -14.21 13.48 16.02
CA ASN A 131 -13.37 14.36 16.81
C ASN A 131 -11.92 14.34 16.30
N VAL A 132 -11.29 15.51 16.22
CA VAL A 132 -9.85 15.61 16.05
C VAL A 132 -9.21 15.39 17.41
N LEU A 133 -8.31 14.42 17.50
CA LEU A 133 -7.68 14.04 18.77
C LEU A 133 -6.30 14.65 18.93
N SER A 134 -5.52 14.67 17.86
CA SER A 134 -4.23 15.33 17.81
C SER A 134 -3.97 15.90 16.42
N ALA A 135 -3.22 17.00 16.41
CA ALA A 135 -2.67 17.60 15.22
C ALA A 135 -1.29 18.13 15.59
N SER A 136 -0.24 17.65 14.92
CA SER A 136 1.13 18.04 15.22
C SER A 136 1.94 18.19 13.94
N SER A 137 2.99 19.01 14.01
CA SER A 137 3.99 19.10 12.97
C SER A 137 5.28 18.42 13.42
N LYS A 138 5.95 17.74 12.50
CA LYS A 138 7.19 17.02 12.75
C LYS A 138 8.14 17.20 11.58
N VAL A 139 9.40 17.46 11.88
CA VAL A 139 10.47 17.41 10.88
C VAL A 139 11.05 16.00 10.90
N ALA A 140 11.02 15.32 9.75
CA ALA A 140 11.59 13.99 9.63
C ALA A 140 13.11 14.04 9.37
N ASP A 141 13.75 12.87 9.30
CA ASP A 141 15.19 12.72 9.06
C ASP A 141 15.65 13.20 7.67
N ASP A 142 14.73 13.31 6.72
CA ASP A 142 14.93 13.94 5.41
C ASP A 142 14.96 15.48 5.46
N GLY A 143 14.73 16.08 6.63
CA GLY A 143 14.68 17.52 6.84
C GLY A 143 13.39 18.19 6.37
N LYS A 144 12.37 17.42 5.95
CA LYS A 144 11.08 17.95 5.52
C LYS A 144 10.09 18.00 6.65
N LEU A 145 9.18 18.98 6.57
CA LEU A 145 8.08 19.16 7.49
C LEU A 145 6.89 18.31 7.06
N TYR A 146 6.35 17.53 8.00
CA TYR A 146 5.14 16.74 7.84
C TYR A 146 4.13 17.13 8.91
N TYR A 147 2.84 17.02 8.60
CA TYR A 147 1.78 17.10 9.59
C TYR A 147 1.24 15.71 9.90
N GLU A 148 1.10 15.42 11.18
CA GLU A 148 0.46 14.23 11.70
C GLU A 148 -0.89 14.61 12.30
N VAL A 149 -1.93 13.91 11.90
CA VAL A 149 -3.30 14.17 12.30
C VAL A 149 -3.94 12.87 12.77
N GLU A 150 -4.61 12.94 13.91
CA GLU A 150 -5.41 11.83 14.41
C GLU A 150 -6.87 12.23 14.58
N VAL A 151 -7.75 11.38 14.08
CA VAL A 151 -9.18 11.59 14.11
C VAL A 151 -9.85 10.31 14.60
N ASN A 152 -10.85 10.44 15.46
CA ASN A 152 -11.76 9.35 15.80
C ASN A 152 -13.13 9.63 15.18
N ILE A 153 -13.72 8.60 14.57
CA ILE A 153 -15.06 8.66 14.00
C ILE A 153 -15.86 7.46 14.48
N LYS A 154 -17.08 7.75 14.94
CA LYS A 154 -18.07 6.76 15.37
C LYS A 154 -19.28 6.81 14.46
N SER A 155 -19.71 5.66 13.98
CA SER A 155 -20.96 5.52 13.23
C SER A 155 -22.01 4.88 14.11
N TYR A 156 -23.16 5.52 14.17
CA TYR A 156 -24.35 5.02 14.84
C TYR A 156 -25.43 4.77 13.80
N ALA A 157 -26.05 3.61 13.88
CA ALA A 157 -27.05 3.19 12.92
C ALA A 157 -28.14 2.35 13.58
N SER A 158 -29.33 2.37 12.98
CA SER A 158 -30.41 1.46 13.35
C SER A 158 -30.19 0.11 12.67
N ASN A 159 -30.32 -0.97 13.44
CA ASN A 159 -30.33 -2.34 12.92
C ASN A 159 -31.72 -2.74 12.39
N ASN A 160 -32.76 -1.95 12.67
CA ASN A 160 -34.11 -2.21 12.21
C ASN A 160 -34.32 -1.64 10.79
N GLU A 161 -34.25 -2.51 9.79
CA GLU A 161 -34.42 -2.16 8.37
C GLU A 161 -35.86 -1.77 7.99
N LEU A 162 -36.85 -2.17 8.80
CA LEU A 162 -38.28 -1.91 8.55
C LEU A 162 -38.79 -0.66 9.27
N ALA A 163 -37.92 0.05 9.99
CA ALA A 163 -38.28 1.24 10.77
C ALA A 163 -38.52 2.46 9.88
N VAL A 164 -39.76 2.60 9.39
CA VAL A 164 -40.19 3.77 8.60
C VAL A 164 -40.28 5.03 9.48
N MET A 165 -40.72 4.89 10.73
CA MET A 165 -40.93 6.03 11.63
C MET A 165 -39.66 6.38 12.43
N PRO A 166 -39.39 7.69 12.67
CA PRO A 166 -38.21 8.11 13.44
C PRO A 166 -38.07 7.46 14.82
N LYS A 167 -39.19 7.26 15.53
CA LYS A 167 -39.23 6.63 16.85
C LYS A 167 -38.77 5.16 16.88
N ASP A 168 -38.90 4.46 15.75
CA ASP A 168 -38.57 3.04 15.65
C ASP A 168 -37.10 2.83 15.21
N ARG A 169 -36.39 3.92 14.89
CA ARG A 169 -34.98 3.94 14.49
C ARG A 169 -34.06 4.14 15.70
N VAL A 170 -34.08 3.19 16.63
CA VAL A 170 -33.15 3.19 17.77
C VAL A 170 -31.73 2.98 17.25
N GLN A 171 -30.86 3.96 17.49
CA GLN A 171 -29.48 3.92 17.02
C GLN A 171 -28.58 3.13 17.98
N SER A 172 -27.76 2.24 17.43
CA SER A 172 -26.67 1.56 18.12
C SER A 172 -25.32 1.88 17.46
N LEU A 173 -24.24 1.74 18.21
CA LEU A 173 -22.88 1.89 17.66
C LEU A 173 -22.63 0.78 16.65
N GLU A 174 -22.35 1.16 15.40
CA GLU A 174 -22.05 0.26 14.30
C GLU A 174 -20.54 0.01 14.21
N TRP A 175 -19.75 1.10 14.26
CA TRP A 175 -18.30 1.02 14.33
C TRP A 175 -17.71 2.26 15.00
N ASP A 176 -16.54 2.07 15.61
CA ASP A 176 -15.70 3.09 16.24
C ASP A 176 -14.27 2.90 15.72
N ARG A 177 -13.75 3.88 14.98
CA ARG A 177 -12.50 3.77 14.24
C ARG A 177 -11.60 4.97 14.47
N ARG A 178 -10.31 4.68 14.58
CA ARG A 178 -9.22 5.63 14.59
C ARG A 178 -8.65 5.78 13.19
N TYR A 179 -8.45 7.02 12.79
CA TYR A 179 -7.80 7.42 11.55
C TYR A 179 -6.53 8.19 11.89
N LEU A 180 -5.41 7.75 11.32
CA LEU A 180 -4.11 8.38 11.47
C LEU A 180 -3.68 8.85 10.08
N THR A 181 -3.36 10.13 9.92
CA THR A 181 -2.97 10.69 8.63
C THR A 181 -1.62 11.40 8.75
N VAL A 182 -0.69 11.11 7.86
CA VAL A 182 0.55 11.86 7.67
C VAL A 182 0.48 12.61 6.35
N LEU A 183 0.65 13.93 6.42
CA LEU A 183 0.61 14.83 5.27
C LEU A 183 2.01 15.32 4.95
N GLY A 184 2.42 15.15 3.69
CA GLY A 184 3.68 15.64 3.15
C GLY A 184 3.44 16.36 1.83
N VAL A 185 4.28 17.34 1.50
CA VAL A 185 4.21 18.06 0.22
C VAL A 185 5.55 17.96 -0.49
N GLU A 186 5.51 17.57 -1.75
CA GLU A 186 6.64 17.57 -2.67
C GLU A 186 6.11 17.57 -4.11
N ASN A 187 6.93 17.90 -5.11
CA ASN A 187 6.53 17.86 -6.53
C ASN A 187 5.28 18.71 -6.86
N ASN A 188 5.03 19.77 -6.10
CA ASN A 188 3.81 20.59 -6.14
C ASN A 188 2.50 19.85 -5.79
N GLN A 189 2.59 18.69 -5.15
CA GLN A 189 1.49 17.80 -4.80
C GLN A 189 1.44 17.56 -3.28
N LEU A 190 0.23 17.38 -2.77
CA LEU A 190 -0.03 16.90 -1.42
C LEU A 190 -0.13 15.39 -1.44
N TYR A 191 0.67 14.75 -0.58
CA TYR A 191 0.64 13.33 -0.30
C TYR A 191 0.02 13.11 1.07
N ALA A 192 -0.89 12.15 1.17
CA ALA A 192 -1.54 11.78 2.41
C ALA A 192 -1.42 10.26 2.61
N LEU A 193 -0.55 9.84 3.54
CA LEU A 193 -0.59 8.48 4.06
C LEU A 193 -1.70 8.40 5.10
N ARG A 194 -2.66 7.51 4.88
CA ARG A 194 -3.85 7.34 5.71
C ARG A 194 -3.85 5.93 6.26
N LEU A 195 -3.97 5.79 7.57
CA LEU A 195 -4.10 4.51 8.26
C LEU A 195 -5.44 4.48 8.99
N GLN A 196 -6.06 3.31 9.02
CA GLN A 196 -7.30 3.06 9.72
C GLN A 196 -7.13 1.86 10.65
N THR A 197 -7.66 1.97 11.88
CA THR A 197 -7.79 0.84 12.80
C THR A 197 -9.05 0.97 13.66
N PRO A 198 -9.74 -0.14 14.02
CA PRO A 198 -10.78 -0.11 15.04
C PRO A 198 -10.25 0.41 16.38
N GLU A 199 -11.01 1.26 17.06
CA GLU A 199 -10.60 1.84 18.35
C GLU A 199 -10.30 0.75 19.40
N ARG A 200 -11.01 -0.37 19.37
CA ARG A 200 -10.82 -1.52 20.27
C ARG A 200 -9.47 -2.24 20.13
N LEU A 201 -8.80 -2.10 18.97
CA LEU A 201 -7.53 -2.76 18.67
C LEU A 201 -6.35 -1.77 18.72
N LEU A 202 -6.60 -0.50 19.02
CA LEU A 202 -5.60 0.55 18.96
C LEU A 202 -4.40 0.23 19.87
N SER A 203 -4.62 -0.28 21.08
CA SER A 203 -3.53 -0.60 22.02
C SER A 203 -2.59 -1.71 21.53
N GLU A 204 -3.07 -2.60 20.67
CA GLU A 204 -2.28 -3.70 20.11
C GLU A 204 -1.51 -3.24 18.86
N GLU A 205 -2.17 -2.47 17.99
CA GLU A 205 -1.65 -2.07 16.69
C GLU A 205 -0.87 -0.74 16.69
N GLU A 206 -1.05 0.12 17.70
CA GLU A 206 -0.51 1.50 17.69
C GLU A 206 1.00 1.52 17.47
N GLY A 207 1.75 0.63 18.13
CA GLY A 207 3.21 0.59 17.99
C GLY A 207 3.66 0.37 16.54
N ASP A 208 2.98 -0.52 15.81
CA ASP A 208 3.32 -0.82 14.43
C ASP A 208 2.82 0.27 13.48
N LEU A 209 1.61 0.81 13.71
CA LEU A 209 1.06 1.92 12.92
C LEU A 209 1.94 3.17 13.02
N ARG A 210 2.43 3.51 14.21
CA ARG A 210 3.34 4.65 14.44
C ARG A 210 4.66 4.49 13.70
N ARG A 211 5.22 3.27 13.65
CA ARG A 211 6.43 3.00 12.86
C ARG A 211 6.21 3.22 11.37
N VAL A 212 5.03 2.86 10.85
CA VAL A 212 4.69 3.13 9.46
C VAL A 212 4.58 4.64 9.22
N MET A 213 3.85 5.37 10.07
CA MET A 213 3.77 6.83 9.99
C MET A 213 5.16 7.48 10.00
N ASP A 214 6.01 7.07 10.93
CA ASP A 214 7.37 7.59 11.08
C ASP A 214 8.28 7.30 9.90
N SER A 215 7.98 6.27 9.11
CA SER A 215 8.75 5.88 7.92
C SER A 215 8.36 6.61 6.63
N PHE A 216 7.21 7.29 6.62
CA PHE A 216 6.66 7.86 5.40
C PHE A 216 7.48 9.05 4.90
N ARG A 217 7.95 8.97 3.65
CA ARG A 217 8.75 10.02 3.01
C ARG A 217 8.21 10.37 1.65
N VAL A 218 8.24 11.66 1.33
CA VAL A 218 7.97 12.17 -0.02
C VAL A 218 9.30 12.50 -0.70
N ASN A 219 9.48 12.01 -1.93
CA ASN A 219 10.73 12.05 -2.68
C ASN A 219 10.53 12.92 -3.94
N LYS A 220 11.59 13.60 -4.36
CA LYS A 220 11.56 14.34 -5.63
C LYS A 220 11.58 13.36 -6.79
N ILE A 221 10.66 13.55 -7.74
CA ILE A 221 10.64 12.78 -8.98
C ILE A 221 11.73 13.37 -9.90
N GLN A 222 12.60 12.52 -10.45
CA GLN A 222 13.57 12.95 -11.46
C GLN A 222 12.82 13.24 -12.77
N ALA A 223 12.96 14.47 -13.26
CA ALA A 223 12.40 14.92 -14.53
C ALA A 223 13.13 14.32 -15.73
#